data_AF-A0A7W7S3D3-F1
#
_entry.id   AF-A0A7W7S3D3-F1
#
_cell.length_a   1.000
_cell.length_b   1.000
_cell.length_c   1.000
_cell.angle_alpha   90.00
_cell.angle_beta   90.00
_cell.angle_gamma   90.00
#
_symmetry.space_group_name_H-M   'P 1'
#
loop_
_entity.id
_entity.type
_entity.pdbx_description
1 polymer ?
#
loop_
_entity_poly.entity_id
_entity_poly.type
_entity_poly.pdbx_seq_one_letter_code
_entity_poly.pdbx_strand_id
1 'polypeptide(L)'
;MYELWVPLLNGGTIVVAPPGVVDTSVIQWALKDEQVTAIFLTTGLFNVLAEDSPAALAKIPELWIAGEAASPATVERVLLAGGNIHNGYGPTETTIYVTAHHITEPGPLVPIGRPLDNTRAYILDQHLRPVPQGAPGELYIAGDHLARGYLGRPDLTAERFVACPYDEPGSRMYRTGDLARWLPNGLIDYLGRADDQVKIRGIRIELGEIDTNLARHPALAQNTTLVREDQPGDKRLVTYVVPHRPADDATTNTDLTAQLRRFAEETLPAYMVPSAFVVLDALPLNHNGKIDRRALPAPAWQEPTTARQEPHTEAEELVAEIWTEVLGLDRIGVHDDFFALGGNSLLAIRVVSRIRAAVDLQIPVDAVFTNPTVERLADAVEALLIADIEEQTS
;
A
#
# COMPACT_ATOMS: atom_id res chain seq x y z
N MET A 1 -16.72 -5.09 -2.61
CA MET A 1 -17.78 -4.89 -3.63
C MET A 1 -17.75 -6.00 -4.67
N TYR A 2 -16.64 -6.23 -5.36
CA TYR A 2 -16.47 -7.35 -6.30
C TYR A 2 -16.80 -8.71 -5.64
N GLU A 3 -16.11 -9.02 -4.54
CA GLU A 3 -16.26 -10.27 -3.77
C GLU A 3 -17.64 -10.46 -3.14
N LEU A 4 -18.49 -9.42 -3.13
CA LEU A 4 -19.86 -9.52 -2.65
C LEU A 4 -20.83 -9.73 -3.82
N TRP A 5 -20.83 -8.80 -4.78
CA TRP A 5 -21.89 -8.75 -5.79
C TRP A 5 -21.69 -9.75 -6.93
N VAL A 6 -20.45 -10.05 -7.32
CA VAL A 6 -20.21 -11.02 -8.39
C VAL A 6 -20.71 -12.42 -8.00
N PRO A 7 -20.37 -13.00 -6.83
CA PRO A 7 -20.93 -14.29 -6.46
C PRO A 7 -22.45 -14.22 -6.24
N LEU A 8 -22.97 -13.23 -5.50
CA LEU A 8 -24.41 -13.17 -5.18
C LEU A 8 -25.32 -13.00 -6.40
N LEU A 9 -24.85 -12.32 -7.45
CA LEU A 9 -25.62 -12.13 -8.68
C LEU A 9 -25.47 -13.29 -9.68
N ASN A 10 -24.52 -14.21 -9.45
CA ASN A 10 -24.22 -15.32 -10.35
C ASN A 10 -24.42 -16.71 -9.69
N GLY A 11 -25.09 -16.77 -8.53
CA GLY A 11 -25.39 -18.02 -7.83
C GLY A 11 -24.20 -18.62 -7.08
N GLY A 12 -23.15 -17.83 -6.83
CA GLY A 12 -22.00 -18.21 -6.03
C GLY A 12 -22.20 -18.02 -4.53
N THR A 13 -21.18 -18.40 -3.77
CA THR A 13 -21.12 -18.29 -2.30
C THR A 13 -20.08 -17.25 -1.90
N ILE A 14 -20.37 -16.47 -0.86
CA ILE A 14 -19.38 -15.62 -0.21
C ILE A 14 -18.87 -16.36 1.03
N VAL A 15 -17.55 -16.57 1.08
CA VAL A 15 -16.85 -17.03 2.28
C VAL A 15 -16.27 -15.80 2.97
N VAL A 16 -16.68 -15.56 4.21
CA VAL A 16 -16.16 -14.44 5.00
C VAL A 16 -14.93 -14.93 5.75
N ALA A 17 -13.77 -14.36 5.44
CA ALA A 17 -12.56 -14.66 6.17
C ALA A 17 -12.74 -14.36 7.68
N PRO A 18 -12.13 -15.14 8.58
CA PRO A 18 -12.15 -14.86 10.00
C PRO A 18 -11.62 -13.44 10.27
N PRO A 19 -12.08 -12.77 11.34
CA PRO A 19 -11.59 -11.45 11.70
C PRO A 19 -10.08 -11.49 11.92
N GLY A 20 -9.39 -10.43 11.51
CA GLY A 20 -7.94 -10.35 11.57
C GLY A 20 -7.36 -10.08 10.20
N VAL A 21 -6.10 -10.47 10.01
CA VAL A 21 -5.36 -10.13 8.80
C VAL A 21 -5.23 -11.34 7.89
N VAL A 22 -5.35 -11.07 6.60
CA VAL A 22 -5.20 -12.05 5.54
C VAL A 22 -3.71 -12.30 5.33
N ASP A 23 -3.24 -13.47 5.75
CA ASP A 23 -1.89 -13.97 5.55
C ASP A 23 -1.90 -15.32 4.83
N THR A 24 -0.74 -15.98 4.73
CA THR A 24 -0.61 -17.30 4.12
C THR A 24 -1.54 -18.34 4.77
N SER A 25 -1.73 -18.30 6.09
CA SER A 25 -2.59 -19.25 6.80
C SER A 25 -4.07 -19.09 6.41
N VAL A 26 -4.54 -17.85 6.25
CA VAL A 26 -5.90 -17.55 5.79
C VAL A 26 -6.10 -18.03 4.36
N ILE A 27 -5.11 -17.84 3.48
CA ILE A 27 -5.18 -18.39 2.11
C ILE A 27 -5.25 -19.91 2.13
N GLN A 28 -4.46 -20.57 2.98
CA GLN A 28 -4.47 -22.03 3.08
C GLN A 28 -5.79 -22.56 3.63
N TRP A 29 -6.35 -21.93 4.66
CA TRP A 29 -7.69 -22.23 5.19
C TRP A 29 -8.75 -22.07 4.09
N ALA A 30 -8.76 -20.93 3.39
CA ALA A 30 -9.73 -20.66 2.34
C ALA A 30 -9.67 -21.71 1.20
N LEU A 31 -8.47 -22.18 0.86
CA LEU A 31 -8.28 -23.21 -0.17
C LEU A 31 -8.63 -24.63 0.29
N LYS A 32 -8.25 -25.01 1.52
CA LYS A 32 -8.41 -26.37 2.01
C LYS A 32 -9.80 -26.63 2.57
N ASP A 33 -10.29 -25.73 3.40
CA ASP A 33 -11.48 -25.94 4.22
C ASP A 33 -12.72 -25.40 3.49
N GLU A 34 -12.58 -24.25 2.83
CA GLU A 34 -13.69 -23.56 2.15
C GLU A 34 -13.69 -23.73 0.62
N GLN A 35 -12.61 -24.28 0.05
CA GLN A 35 -12.45 -24.56 -1.39
C GLN A 35 -12.76 -23.35 -2.29
N VAL A 36 -12.30 -22.16 -1.89
CA VAL A 36 -12.54 -20.93 -2.65
C VAL A 36 -11.99 -21.02 -4.07
N THR A 37 -12.76 -20.53 -5.04
CA THR A 37 -12.40 -20.54 -6.46
C THR A 37 -11.92 -19.19 -6.98
N ALA A 38 -12.20 -18.11 -6.26
CA ALA A 38 -11.80 -16.76 -6.60
C ALA A 38 -11.43 -15.96 -5.36
N ILE A 39 -10.35 -15.17 -5.44
CA ILE A 39 -9.90 -14.24 -4.40
C ILE A 39 -9.48 -12.94 -5.07
N PHE A 40 -9.81 -11.80 -4.44
CA PHE A 40 -9.23 -10.51 -4.79
C PHE A 40 -8.21 -10.08 -3.73
N LEU A 41 -7.01 -9.70 -4.15
CA LEU A 41 -5.98 -9.13 -3.30
C LEU A 41 -5.62 -7.72 -3.74
N THR A 42 -5.24 -6.87 -2.79
CA THR A 42 -4.47 -5.69 -3.15
C THR A 42 -3.12 -6.14 -3.70
N THR A 43 -2.59 -5.42 -4.68
CA THR A 43 -1.29 -5.74 -5.28
C THR A 43 -0.17 -5.83 -4.22
N GLY A 44 -0.18 -4.95 -3.22
CA GLY A 44 0.77 -4.99 -2.10
C GLY A 44 0.68 -6.29 -1.28
N LEU A 45 -0.53 -6.73 -0.93
CA LEU A 45 -0.72 -8.00 -0.20
C LEU A 45 -0.34 -9.21 -1.07
N PHE A 46 -0.71 -9.19 -2.35
CA PHE A 46 -0.28 -10.20 -3.31
C PHE A 46 1.24 -10.33 -3.35
N ASN A 47 1.99 -9.22 -3.38
CA ASN A 47 3.45 -9.26 -3.43
C ASN A 47 4.05 -9.98 -2.21
N VAL A 48 3.54 -9.69 -1.00
CA VAL A 48 4.00 -10.35 0.24
C VAL A 48 3.73 -11.86 0.17
N LEU A 49 2.51 -12.24 -0.18
CA LEU A 49 2.11 -13.66 -0.25
C LEU A 49 2.80 -14.41 -1.39
N ALA A 50 3.12 -13.73 -2.48
CA ALA A 50 3.84 -14.29 -3.61
C ALA A 50 5.30 -14.59 -3.28
N GLU A 51 5.93 -13.80 -2.40
CA GLU A 51 7.27 -14.10 -1.89
C GLU A 51 7.29 -15.28 -0.94
N ASP A 52 6.30 -15.35 -0.05
CA ASP A 52 6.25 -16.36 1.01
C ASP A 52 5.72 -17.71 0.52
N SER A 53 4.61 -17.70 -0.21
CA SER A 53 3.83 -18.89 -0.58
C SER A 53 3.24 -18.82 -2.00
N PRO A 54 4.07 -18.71 -3.05
CA PRO A 54 3.58 -18.62 -4.43
C PRO A 54 2.77 -19.84 -4.87
N ALA A 55 3.11 -21.03 -4.37
CA ALA A 55 2.38 -22.27 -4.67
C ALA A 55 0.97 -22.32 -4.05
N ALA A 56 0.72 -21.58 -2.97
CA ALA A 56 -0.63 -21.46 -2.42
C ALA A 56 -1.48 -20.55 -3.33
N LEU A 57 -0.94 -19.38 -3.70
CA LEU A 57 -1.60 -18.47 -4.63
C LEU A 57 -1.88 -19.12 -5.99
N ALA A 58 -0.96 -19.94 -6.48
CA ALA A 58 -1.11 -20.63 -7.77
C ALA A 58 -2.27 -21.64 -7.81
N LYS A 59 -2.76 -22.10 -6.64
CA LYS A 59 -3.91 -23.01 -6.55
C LYS A 59 -5.25 -22.29 -6.64
N ILE A 60 -5.28 -20.96 -6.52
CA ILE A 60 -6.50 -20.16 -6.64
C ILE A 60 -6.86 -20.09 -8.14
N PRO A 61 -8.00 -20.66 -8.57
CA PRO A 61 -8.37 -20.67 -9.99
C PRO A 61 -8.50 -19.28 -10.60
N GLU A 62 -9.03 -18.32 -9.84
CA GLU A 62 -9.25 -16.95 -10.29
C GLU A 62 -8.67 -15.96 -9.27
N LEU A 63 -7.38 -15.62 -9.43
CA LEU A 63 -6.69 -14.68 -8.55
C LEU A 63 -6.68 -13.27 -9.18
N TRP A 64 -7.43 -12.36 -8.58
CA TRP A 64 -7.44 -10.96 -8.97
C TRP A 64 -6.50 -10.13 -8.11
N ILE A 65 -5.73 -9.25 -8.74
CA ILE A 65 -4.91 -8.24 -8.08
C ILE A 65 -5.30 -6.85 -8.60
N ALA A 66 -5.36 -5.86 -7.73
CA ALA A 66 -5.50 -4.47 -8.14
C ALA A 66 -5.03 -3.52 -7.04
N GLY A 67 -5.07 -2.23 -7.35
CA GLY A 67 -4.83 -1.17 -6.39
C GLY A 67 -3.48 -0.53 -6.59
N GLU A 68 -2.43 -1.24 -6.99
CA GLU A 68 -1.12 -0.65 -7.30
C GLU A 68 -0.51 -1.28 -8.55
N ALA A 69 0.56 -0.68 -9.08
CA ALA A 69 1.36 -1.30 -10.12
C ALA A 69 1.94 -2.63 -9.62
N ALA A 70 1.66 -3.71 -10.34
CA ALA A 70 2.14 -5.05 -10.00
C ALA A 70 3.63 -5.19 -10.31
N SER A 71 4.35 -5.91 -9.44
CA SER A 71 5.76 -6.23 -9.67
C SER A 71 5.87 -7.38 -10.67
N PRO A 72 6.58 -7.20 -11.80
CA PRO A 72 6.86 -8.28 -12.74
C PRO A 72 7.43 -9.53 -12.06
N ALA A 73 8.31 -9.36 -11.08
CA ALA A 73 9.00 -10.46 -10.41
C ALA A 73 8.05 -11.30 -9.52
N THR A 74 7.11 -10.66 -8.81
CA THR A 74 6.14 -11.40 -7.97
C THR A 74 5.09 -12.10 -8.82
N VAL A 75 4.64 -11.45 -9.91
CA VAL A 75 3.78 -12.07 -10.92
C VAL A 75 4.45 -13.28 -11.55
N GLU A 76 5.69 -13.13 -12.03
CA GLU A 76 6.47 -14.24 -12.61
C GLU A 76 6.56 -15.42 -11.66
N ARG A 77 6.87 -15.18 -10.38
CA ARG A 77 6.98 -16.23 -9.37
C ARG A 77 5.71 -17.06 -9.22
N VAL A 78 4.54 -16.42 -9.21
CA VAL A 78 3.24 -17.11 -9.09
C VAL A 78 2.86 -17.81 -10.40
N LEU A 79 3.14 -17.20 -11.56
CA LEU A 79 2.90 -17.83 -12.86
C LEU A 79 3.76 -19.09 -13.05
N LEU A 80 5.04 -19.06 -12.67
CA LEU A 80 5.93 -20.22 -12.72
C LEU A 80 5.49 -21.35 -11.77
N ALA A 81 4.76 -21.02 -10.71
CA ALA A 81 4.10 -21.99 -9.84
C ALA A 81 2.79 -22.54 -10.42
N GLY A 82 2.37 -22.10 -11.61
CA GLY A 82 1.17 -22.54 -12.31
C GLY A 82 -0.08 -21.67 -12.05
N GLY A 83 0.10 -20.47 -11.49
CA GLY A 83 -1.01 -19.60 -11.11
C GLY A 83 -1.73 -18.93 -12.28
N ASN A 84 -2.94 -18.45 -12.00
CA ASN A 84 -3.79 -17.74 -12.96
C ASN A 84 -4.13 -16.34 -12.43
N ILE A 85 -3.49 -15.30 -12.96
CA ILE A 85 -3.52 -13.95 -12.40
C ILE A 85 -4.26 -12.98 -13.32
N HIS A 86 -5.17 -12.21 -12.74
CA HIS A 86 -5.87 -11.11 -13.40
C HIS A 86 -5.47 -9.79 -12.74
N ASN A 87 -4.83 -8.90 -13.48
CA ASN A 87 -4.52 -7.56 -13.02
C ASN A 87 -5.64 -6.59 -13.42
N GLY A 88 -6.38 -6.12 -12.42
CA GLY A 88 -7.45 -5.13 -12.58
C GLY A 88 -6.96 -3.72 -12.29
N TYR A 89 -7.54 -2.74 -12.99
CA TYR A 89 -7.31 -1.33 -12.70
C TYR A 89 -8.61 -0.55 -12.81
N GLY A 90 -8.84 0.31 -11.83
CA GLY A 90 -9.73 1.45 -11.94
C GLY A 90 -9.71 2.30 -10.69
N PRO A 91 -9.98 3.61 -10.83
CA PRO A 91 -10.29 4.48 -9.71
C PRO A 91 -11.70 4.20 -9.15
N THR A 92 -11.96 4.61 -7.91
CA THR A 92 -13.28 4.48 -7.25
C THR A 92 -14.39 5.14 -8.06
N GLU A 93 -14.07 6.27 -8.69
CA GLU A 93 -14.90 7.10 -9.55
C GLU A 93 -15.38 6.38 -10.81
N THR A 94 -14.79 5.22 -11.13
CA THR A 94 -15.17 4.38 -12.25
C THR A 94 -15.59 2.97 -11.79
N THR A 95 -16.04 2.81 -10.55
CA THR A 95 -16.63 1.55 -10.03
C THR A 95 -15.65 0.35 -10.02
N ILE A 96 -14.76 0.32 -9.01
CA ILE A 96 -13.83 -0.78 -8.71
C ILE A 96 -12.69 -0.91 -9.73
N TYR A 97 -12.94 -1.50 -10.90
CA TYR A 97 -11.98 -1.61 -11.98
C TYR A 97 -12.71 -1.59 -13.33
N VAL A 98 -12.04 -0.99 -14.31
CA VAL A 98 -12.56 -0.71 -15.66
C VAL A 98 -11.65 -1.22 -16.76
N THR A 99 -10.43 -1.64 -16.41
CA THR A 99 -9.57 -2.40 -17.29
C THR A 99 -9.09 -3.66 -16.59
N ALA A 100 -8.84 -4.71 -17.38
CA ALA A 100 -8.29 -5.96 -16.86
C ALA A 100 -7.27 -6.55 -17.83
N HIS A 101 -6.23 -7.15 -17.27
CA HIS A 101 -5.24 -7.95 -17.97
C HIS A 101 -5.20 -9.36 -17.39
N HIS A 102 -5.60 -10.35 -18.18
CA HIS A 102 -5.29 -11.74 -17.88
C HIS A 102 -3.81 -12.00 -18.21
N ILE A 103 -3.01 -12.28 -17.19
CA ILE A 103 -1.56 -12.46 -17.33
C ILE A 103 -1.29 -13.94 -17.56
N THR A 104 -0.96 -14.29 -18.81
CA THR A 104 -0.70 -15.68 -19.19
C THR A 104 0.79 -16.03 -19.21
N GLU A 105 1.65 -15.02 -19.35
CA GLU A 105 3.10 -15.20 -19.47
C GLU A 105 3.84 -14.10 -18.68
N PRO A 106 4.98 -14.43 -18.05
CA PRO A 106 5.85 -13.42 -17.47
C PRO A 106 6.32 -12.40 -18.51
N GLY A 107 6.49 -11.15 -18.08
CA GLY A 107 6.97 -10.09 -18.94
C GLY A 107 7.61 -8.97 -18.12
N PRO A 108 8.40 -8.09 -18.77
CA PRO A 108 9.10 -7.00 -18.09
C PRO A 108 8.15 -5.91 -17.57
N LEU A 109 6.88 -5.95 -17.95
CA LEU A 109 5.83 -5.01 -17.57
C LEU A 109 4.60 -5.81 -17.17
N VAL A 110 3.78 -5.25 -16.27
CA VAL A 110 2.44 -5.75 -15.96
C VAL A 110 1.41 -4.70 -16.38
N PRO A 111 0.93 -4.73 -17.63
CA PRO A 111 -0.07 -3.79 -18.13
C PRO A 111 -1.35 -3.82 -17.29
N ILE A 112 -2.07 -2.71 -17.26
CA ILE A 112 -3.42 -2.62 -16.68
C ILE A 112 -4.49 -3.16 -17.64
N GLY A 113 -4.09 -3.59 -18.83
CA GLY A 113 -4.90 -4.42 -19.71
C GLY A 113 -5.77 -3.65 -20.68
N ARG A 114 -6.98 -4.13 -20.90
CA ARG A 114 -7.95 -3.54 -21.84
C ARG A 114 -9.21 -3.10 -21.12
N PRO A 115 -9.95 -2.10 -21.64
CA PRO A 115 -11.26 -1.74 -21.13
C PRO A 115 -12.18 -2.95 -21.05
N LEU A 116 -12.93 -3.05 -19.96
CA LEU A 116 -14.03 -4.00 -19.80
C LEU A 116 -15.22 -3.62 -20.69
N ASP A 117 -16.24 -4.48 -20.72
CA ASP A 117 -17.48 -4.21 -21.43
C ASP A 117 -18.06 -2.85 -21.05
N ASN A 118 -18.72 -2.19 -22.01
CA ASN A 118 -19.35 -0.88 -21.84
C ASN A 118 -18.42 0.23 -21.31
N THR A 119 -17.10 0.05 -21.44
CA THR A 119 -16.07 0.99 -21.01
C THR A 119 -15.23 1.41 -22.19
N ARG A 120 -14.88 2.70 -22.24
CA ARG A 120 -13.92 3.27 -23.18
C ARG A 120 -12.77 3.90 -22.40
N ALA A 121 -11.55 3.67 -22.86
CA ALA A 121 -10.35 4.31 -22.32
C ALA A 121 -9.71 5.18 -23.40
N TYR A 122 -9.37 6.41 -23.06
CA TYR A 122 -8.68 7.35 -23.93
C TYR A 122 -7.38 7.78 -23.28
N ILE A 123 -6.31 7.87 -24.07
CA ILE A 123 -5.02 8.41 -23.63
C ILE A 123 -4.83 9.71 -24.39
N LEU A 124 -4.93 10.84 -23.68
CA LEU A 124 -5.09 12.15 -24.26
C LEU A 124 -3.95 13.10 -23.87
N ASP A 125 -3.67 14.06 -24.75
CA ASP A 125 -2.80 15.20 -24.44
C ASP A 125 -3.55 16.30 -23.66
N GLN A 126 -2.84 17.37 -23.28
CA GLN A 126 -3.40 18.51 -22.55
C GLN A 126 -4.51 19.29 -23.29
N HIS A 127 -4.67 19.04 -24.60
CA HIS A 127 -5.71 19.62 -25.44
C HIS A 127 -6.85 18.63 -25.71
N LEU A 128 -6.92 17.55 -24.92
CA LEU A 128 -7.86 16.45 -25.03
C LEU A 128 -7.78 15.70 -26.35
N ARG A 129 -6.65 15.70 -27.07
CA ARG A 129 -6.49 14.97 -28.34
C ARG A 129 -5.84 13.60 -28.10
N PRO A 130 -6.19 12.54 -28.84
CA PRO A 130 -5.59 11.22 -28.63
C PRO A 130 -4.11 11.25 -29.00
N VAL A 131 -3.27 10.70 -28.12
CA VAL A 131 -1.84 10.59 -28.41
C VAL A 131 -1.57 9.39 -29.32
N PRO A 132 -0.49 9.41 -30.13
CA PRO A 132 -0.07 8.24 -30.90
C PRO A 132 0.20 7.02 -30.02
N GLN A 133 0.07 5.81 -30.59
CA GLN A 133 0.43 4.57 -29.88
C GLN A 133 1.87 4.64 -29.35
N GLY A 134 2.07 4.21 -28.10
CA GLY A 134 3.34 4.25 -27.39
C GLY A 134 3.69 5.60 -26.75
N ALA A 135 3.06 6.70 -27.15
CA ALA A 135 3.28 8.00 -26.52
C ALA A 135 2.55 8.10 -25.16
N PRO A 136 3.18 8.72 -24.14
CA PRO A 136 2.52 8.96 -22.87
C PRO A 136 1.43 10.03 -23.01
N GLY A 137 0.33 9.84 -22.29
CA GLY A 137 -0.74 10.83 -22.12
C GLY A 137 -1.54 10.55 -20.86
N GLU A 138 -2.48 11.44 -20.53
CA GLU A 138 -3.36 11.26 -19.39
C GLU A 138 -4.51 10.31 -19.74
N LEU A 139 -4.82 9.39 -18.84
CA LEU A 139 -5.87 8.40 -18.99
C LEU A 139 -7.25 8.98 -18.63
N TYR A 140 -8.21 8.82 -19.53
CA TYR A 140 -9.61 9.17 -19.34
C TYR A 140 -10.48 7.93 -19.53
N ILE A 141 -11.48 7.78 -18.67
CA ILE A 141 -12.42 6.65 -18.73
C ILE A 141 -13.81 7.19 -19.07
N ALA A 142 -14.51 6.54 -19.99
CA ALA A 142 -15.90 6.85 -20.32
C ALA A 142 -16.75 5.58 -20.36
N GLY A 143 -18.07 5.75 -20.34
CA GLY A 143 -19.05 4.65 -20.38
C GLY A 143 -19.80 4.44 -19.08
N ASP A 144 -20.37 3.25 -18.93
CA ASP A 144 -21.43 3.00 -17.95
C ASP A 144 -20.91 2.92 -16.51
N HIS A 145 -19.60 2.69 -16.35
CA HIS A 145 -18.96 2.51 -15.05
C HIS A 145 -18.69 3.82 -14.30
N LEU A 146 -18.99 4.98 -14.89
CA LEU A 146 -18.77 6.27 -14.24
C LEU A 146 -19.68 6.46 -13.01
N ALA A 147 -19.08 6.88 -11.91
CA ALA A 147 -19.82 7.35 -10.76
C ALA A 147 -20.70 8.57 -11.11
N ARG A 148 -21.72 8.82 -10.29
CA ARG A 148 -22.56 10.02 -10.44
C ARG A 148 -21.74 11.31 -10.26
N GLY A 149 -20.81 11.29 -9.33
CA GLY A 149 -19.96 12.42 -8.94
C GLY A 149 -19.57 12.33 -7.47
N TYR A 150 -18.98 13.39 -6.94
CA TYR A 150 -18.63 13.51 -5.53
C TYR A 150 -19.80 14.10 -4.72
N LEU A 151 -20.10 13.47 -3.58
CA LEU A 151 -21.21 13.88 -2.71
C LEU A 151 -21.02 15.31 -2.20
N GLY A 152 -21.98 16.19 -2.49
CA GLY A 152 -21.97 17.59 -2.03
C GLY A 152 -20.85 18.46 -2.64
N ARG A 153 -20.15 17.97 -3.65
CA ARG A 153 -19.00 18.66 -4.29
C ARG A 153 -19.18 18.78 -5.80
N PRO A 154 -20.12 19.64 -6.27
CA PRO A 154 -20.35 19.85 -7.70
C PRO A 154 -19.14 20.50 -8.39
N ASP A 155 -18.35 21.28 -7.65
CA ASP A 155 -17.08 21.87 -8.08
C ASP A 155 -16.07 20.79 -8.51
N LEU A 156 -15.75 19.85 -7.61
CA LEU A 156 -14.84 18.75 -7.92
C LEU A 156 -15.43 17.78 -8.95
N THR A 157 -16.75 17.61 -8.94
CA THR A 157 -17.43 16.76 -9.91
C THR A 157 -17.27 17.33 -11.32
N ALA A 158 -17.49 18.63 -11.51
CA ALA A 158 -17.32 19.29 -12.81
C ALA A 158 -15.86 19.33 -13.26
N GLU A 159 -14.91 19.41 -12.32
CA GLU A 159 -13.47 19.37 -12.62
C GLU A 159 -13.02 18.00 -13.15
N ARG A 160 -13.51 16.91 -12.54
CA ARG A 160 -13.01 15.55 -12.83
C ARG A 160 -13.91 14.74 -13.78
N PHE A 161 -15.22 14.98 -13.82
CA PHE A 161 -16.17 14.35 -14.74
C PHE A 161 -16.53 15.30 -15.87
N VAL A 162 -15.62 15.40 -16.85
CA VAL A 162 -15.69 16.35 -17.96
C VAL A 162 -16.52 15.82 -19.14
N ALA A 163 -16.88 16.68 -20.08
CA ALA A 163 -17.56 16.26 -21.31
C ALA A 163 -16.66 15.34 -22.15
N CYS A 164 -17.23 14.26 -22.70
CA CYS A 164 -16.51 13.37 -23.61
C CYS A 164 -16.72 13.82 -25.07
N PRO A 165 -15.68 14.27 -25.80
CA PRO A 165 -15.82 14.69 -27.19
C PRO A 165 -15.82 13.51 -28.19
N TYR A 166 -15.67 12.27 -27.70
CA TYR A 166 -15.48 11.06 -28.50
C TYR A 166 -16.68 10.11 -28.46
N ASP A 167 -17.75 10.52 -27.80
CA ASP A 167 -18.94 9.71 -27.55
C ASP A 167 -20.18 10.55 -27.88
N GLU A 168 -21.37 9.99 -27.64
CA GLU A 168 -22.62 10.67 -27.96
C GLU A 168 -22.73 12.03 -27.24
N PRO A 169 -23.35 13.06 -27.86
CA PRO A 169 -23.54 14.37 -27.23
C PRO A 169 -24.17 14.28 -25.84
N GLY A 170 -23.53 14.92 -24.85
CA GLY A 170 -23.95 14.87 -23.45
C GLY A 170 -23.27 13.77 -22.62
N SER A 171 -22.48 12.89 -23.24
CA SER A 171 -21.67 11.90 -22.54
C SER A 171 -20.55 12.56 -21.72
N ARG A 172 -20.14 11.86 -20.65
CA ARG A 172 -19.06 12.29 -19.74
C ARG A 172 -17.88 11.32 -19.83
N MET A 173 -16.70 11.82 -19.47
CA MET A 173 -15.51 11.01 -19.19
C MET A 173 -14.90 11.46 -17.86
N TYR A 174 -14.32 10.53 -17.12
CA TYR A 174 -13.59 10.79 -15.90
C TYR A 174 -12.09 10.96 -16.18
N ARG A 175 -11.55 12.09 -15.73
CA ARG A 175 -10.13 12.44 -15.78
C ARG A 175 -9.40 11.79 -14.61
N THR A 176 -8.66 10.70 -14.87
CA THR A 176 -8.12 9.88 -13.79
C THR A 176 -6.96 10.55 -13.05
N GLY A 177 -6.20 11.42 -13.72
CA GLY A 177 -4.92 11.92 -13.23
C GLY A 177 -3.76 10.93 -13.40
N ASP A 178 -4.01 9.76 -14.00
CA ASP A 178 -2.99 8.75 -14.27
C ASP A 178 -2.36 8.98 -15.66
N LEU A 179 -1.05 8.78 -15.77
CA LEU A 179 -0.33 8.73 -17.04
C LEU A 179 -0.27 7.30 -17.54
N ALA A 180 -0.54 7.10 -18.82
CA ALA A 180 -0.55 5.79 -19.46
C ALA A 180 -0.09 5.88 -20.93
N ARG A 181 0.13 4.72 -21.56
CA ARG A 181 0.32 4.60 -23.01
C ARG A 181 -0.30 3.32 -23.55
N TRP A 182 -0.68 3.35 -24.83
CA TRP A 182 -1.07 2.14 -25.56
C TRP A 182 0.17 1.37 -26.00
N LEU A 183 0.21 0.08 -25.71
CA LEU A 183 1.20 -0.86 -26.23
C LEU A 183 0.80 -1.35 -27.65
N PRO A 184 1.75 -1.84 -28.46
CA PRO A 184 1.49 -2.42 -29.78
C PRO A 184 0.42 -3.52 -29.80
N ASN A 185 0.37 -4.32 -28.73
CA ASN A 185 -0.60 -5.40 -28.55
C ASN A 185 -1.99 -4.93 -28.06
N GLY A 186 -2.23 -3.61 -27.99
CA GLY A 186 -3.50 -3.04 -27.56
C GLY A 186 -3.77 -3.16 -26.07
N LEU A 187 -2.76 -3.44 -25.25
CA LEU A 187 -2.85 -3.30 -23.80
C LEU A 187 -2.45 -1.88 -23.38
N ILE A 188 -2.93 -1.44 -22.21
CA ILE A 188 -2.58 -0.15 -21.61
C ILE A 188 -1.47 -0.37 -20.57
N ASP A 189 -0.37 0.34 -20.74
CA ASP A 189 0.75 0.40 -19.79
C ASP A 189 0.58 1.63 -18.89
N TYR A 190 0.67 1.43 -17.57
CA TYR A 190 0.53 2.49 -16.57
C TYR A 190 1.90 3.09 -16.26
N LEU A 191 2.01 4.42 -16.31
CA LEU A 191 3.27 5.15 -16.20
C LEU A 191 3.40 5.96 -14.90
N GLY A 192 2.33 6.06 -14.11
CA GLY A 192 2.33 6.83 -12.87
C GLY A 192 1.21 7.86 -12.80
N ARG A 193 1.42 8.88 -11.97
CA ARG A 193 0.49 9.99 -11.73
C ARG A 193 0.98 11.28 -12.38
N ALA A 194 0.03 12.09 -12.83
CA ALA A 194 0.27 13.46 -13.28
C ALA A 194 0.20 14.48 -12.12
N ASP A 195 -0.36 14.10 -10.97
CA ASP A 195 -0.52 14.94 -9.78
C ASP A 195 0.12 14.30 -8.52
N ASP A 196 -0.10 14.92 -7.35
CA ASP A 196 0.50 14.53 -6.06
C ASP A 196 -0.24 13.39 -5.33
N GLN A 197 -1.22 12.78 -5.99
CA GLN A 197 -1.93 11.63 -5.45
C GLN A 197 -1.00 10.43 -5.40
N VAL A 198 -1.11 9.60 -4.37
CA VAL A 198 -0.30 8.38 -4.28
C VAL A 198 -1.15 7.17 -3.90
N LYS A 199 -0.61 5.99 -4.19
CA LYS A 199 -1.14 4.73 -3.69
C LYS A 199 -0.05 4.05 -2.87
N ILE A 200 -0.41 3.69 -1.66
CA ILE A 200 0.46 2.99 -0.71
C ILE A 200 -0.34 1.81 -0.16
N ARG A 201 0.12 0.60 -0.46
CA ARG A 201 -0.49 -0.67 -0.01
C ARG A 201 -1.95 -0.80 -0.45
N GLY A 202 -2.23 -0.40 -1.68
CA GLY A 202 -3.57 -0.40 -2.28
C GLY A 202 -4.49 0.73 -1.79
N ILE A 203 -4.05 1.56 -0.86
CA ILE A 203 -4.84 2.66 -0.31
C ILE A 203 -4.49 3.95 -1.07
N ARG A 204 -5.53 4.65 -1.51
CA ARG A 204 -5.42 5.97 -2.13
C ARG A 204 -5.20 7.02 -1.06
N ILE A 205 -4.12 7.80 -1.18
CA ILE A 205 -3.77 8.86 -0.24
C ILE A 205 -3.56 10.16 -1.01
N GLU A 206 -4.21 11.22 -0.54
CA GLU A 206 -4.03 12.59 -1.01
C GLU A 206 -2.99 13.25 -0.11
N LEU A 207 -1.75 13.43 -0.58
CA LEU A 207 -0.66 13.97 0.24
C LEU A 207 -0.98 15.36 0.80
N GLY A 208 -1.70 16.17 0.02
CA GLY A 208 -2.15 17.50 0.45
C GLY A 208 -3.13 17.48 1.62
N GLU A 209 -3.86 16.38 1.86
CA GLU A 209 -4.73 16.22 3.04
C GLU A 209 -3.89 16.12 4.32
N ILE A 210 -2.81 15.36 4.27
CA ILE A 210 -1.84 15.24 5.36
C ILE A 210 -1.19 16.60 5.63
N ASP A 211 -0.71 17.28 4.57
CA ASP A 211 -0.08 18.60 4.69
C ASP A 211 -1.03 19.63 5.31
N THR A 212 -2.28 19.67 4.83
CA THR A 212 -3.31 20.61 5.31
C THR A 212 -3.68 20.34 6.77
N ASN A 213 -3.76 19.06 7.17
CA ASN A 213 -4.03 18.68 8.54
C ASN A 213 -2.85 19.10 9.45
N LEU A 214 -1.63 18.70 9.12
CA LEU A 214 -0.43 18.99 9.92
C LEU A 214 -0.14 20.49 10.00
N ALA A 215 -0.46 21.27 8.97
CA ALA A 215 -0.33 22.72 8.98
C ALA A 215 -1.15 23.42 10.09
N ARG A 216 -2.11 22.72 10.71
CA ARG A 216 -2.89 23.25 11.85
C ARG A 216 -2.13 23.17 13.17
N HIS A 217 -1.02 22.43 13.24
CA HIS A 217 -0.22 22.30 14.45
C HIS A 217 0.57 23.60 14.73
N PRO A 218 0.45 24.21 15.93
CA PRO A 218 0.95 25.57 16.20
C PRO A 218 2.48 25.72 16.15
N ALA A 219 3.22 24.61 16.21
CA ALA A 219 4.68 24.62 16.13
C ALA A 219 5.22 24.75 14.69
N LEU A 220 4.39 24.50 13.67
CA LEU A 220 4.85 24.39 12.27
C LEU A 220 4.67 25.67 11.47
N ALA A 221 5.76 26.13 10.86
CA ALA A 221 5.73 27.20 9.87
C ALA A 221 5.42 26.67 8.46
N GLN A 222 6.03 25.55 8.09
CA GLN A 222 5.82 24.88 6.80
C GLN A 222 5.91 23.36 6.99
N ASN A 223 5.24 22.64 6.10
CA ASN A 223 5.41 21.20 5.98
C ASN A 223 5.19 20.75 4.53
N THR A 224 5.73 19.57 4.20
CA THR A 224 5.39 18.85 2.97
C THR A 224 5.59 17.35 3.17
N THR A 225 4.60 16.57 2.77
CA THR A 225 4.62 15.11 2.80
C THR A 225 4.95 14.58 1.41
N LEU A 226 5.79 13.55 1.37
CA LEU A 226 6.02 12.78 0.16
C LEU A 226 6.10 11.29 0.44
N VAL A 227 5.94 10.51 -0.63
CA VAL A 227 6.22 9.09 -0.60
C VAL A 227 7.68 8.87 -0.93
N ARG A 228 8.41 8.27 0.01
CA ARG A 228 9.75 7.74 -0.22
C ARG A 228 9.68 6.25 -0.49
N GLU A 229 10.57 5.80 -1.36
CA GLU A 229 10.81 4.40 -1.67
C GLU A 229 12.34 4.23 -1.67
N ASP A 230 12.92 4.21 -0.47
CA ASP A 230 14.38 4.05 -0.30
C ASP A 230 14.82 2.59 -0.57
N GLN A 231 13.89 1.63 -0.42
CA GLN A 231 14.02 0.24 -0.88
C GLN A 231 12.89 -0.08 -1.88
N PRO A 232 13.15 -0.82 -2.98
CA PRO A 232 12.14 -1.15 -3.98
C PRO A 232 10.91 -1.85 -3.36
N GLY A 233 9.72 -1.33 -3.64
CA GLY A 233 8.45 -1.84 -3.12
C GLY A 233 8.04 -1.31 -1.74
N ASP A 234 8.94 -0.69 -0.99
CA ASP A 234 8.64 -0.17 0.36
C ASP A 234 8.36 1.34 0.34
N LYS A 235 7.12 1.67 -0.03
CA LYS A 235 6.62 3.04 -0.04
C LYS A 235 6.22 3.49 1.37
N ARG A 236 6.79 4.60 1.82
CA ARG A 236 6.54 5.20 3.14
C ARG A 236 6.20 6.68 3.03
N LEU A 237 5.27 7.12 3.86
CA LEU A 237 4.97 8.54 4.03
C LEU A 237 6.04 9.18 4.91
N VAL A 238 6.70 10.21 4.40
CA VAL A 238 7.66 11.02 5.18
C VAL A 238 7.24 12.47 5.08
N THR A 239 7.14 13.14 6.23
CA THR A 239 6.81 14.56 6.28
C THR A 239 8.03 15.37 6.68
N TYR A 240 8.34 16.37 5.88
CA TYR A 240 9.39 17.33 6.15
C TYR A 240 8.76 18.58 6.75
N VAL A 241 9.30 19.03 7.88
CA VAL A 241 8.70 20.10 8.66
C VAL A 241 9.71 21.20 8.95
N VAL A 242 9.24 22.44 8.88
CA VAL A 242 9.99 23.63 9.29
C VAL A 242 9.26 24.24 10.48
N PRO A 243 9.85 24.20 11.69
CA PRO A 243 9.24 24.81 12.86
C PRO A 243 9.33 26.34 12.83
N HIS A 244 8.51 27.03 13.63
CA HIS A 244 8.64 28.48 13.82
C HIS A 244 9.93 28.90 14.56
N ARG A 245 10.53 27.96 15.29
CA ARG A 245 11.82 28.14 15.99
C ARG A 245 12.97 27.55 15.16
N PRO A 246 14.23 27.97 15.38
CA PRO A 246 15.39 27.37 14.72
C PRO A 246 15.50 25.86 15.02
N ALA A 247 16.05 25.09 14.08
CA ALA A 247 16.19 23.63 14.21
C ALA A 247 17.44 23.19 15.00
N ASP A 248 18.22 24.12 15.56
CA ASP A 248 19.57 23.87 16.12
C ASP A 248 19.64 23.00 17.40
N ASP A 249 18.50 22.55 17.94
CA ASP A 249 18.46 21.70 19.14
C ASP A 249 17.84 20.32 18.86
N ALA A 250 18.70 19.30 18.84
CA ALA A 250 18.34 17.91 18.58
C ALA A 250 17.35 17.33 19.61
N THR A 251 17.49 17.66 20.90
CA THR A 251 16.58 17.15 21.94
C THR A 251 15.18 17.73 21.76
N THR A 252 15.10 19.03 21.48
CA THR A 252 13.84 19.72 21.24
C THR A 252 13.19 19.29 19.91
N ASN A 253 13.98 18.88 18.91
CA ASN A 253 13.46 18.32 17.65
C ASN A 253 12.87 16.92 17.81
N THR A 254 13.48 16.06 18.63
CA THR A 254 12.91 14.74 18.96
C THR A 254 11.57 14.87 19.67
N ASP A 255 11.45 15.83 20.60
CA ASP A 255 10.15 16.12 21.26
C ASP A 255 9.12 16.64 20.24
N LEU A 256 9.52 17.51 19.31
CA LEU A 256 8.64 17.99 18.24
C LEU A 256 8.14 16.86 17.33
N THR A 257 9.01 15.96 16.86
CA THR A 257 8.58 14.84 15.99
C THR A 257 7.63 13.89 16.72
N ALA A 258 7.84 13.65 18.01
CA ALA A 258 6.92 12.86 18.85
C ALA A 258 5.56 13.56 19.07
N GLN A 259 5.54 14.89 19.24
CA GLN A 259 4.30 15.67 19.32
C GLN A 259 3.52 15.64 18.00
N LEU A 260 4.20 15.81 16.87
CA LEU A 260 3.59 15.76 15.54
C LEU A 260 3.02 14.38 15.21
N ARG A 261 3.73 13.31 15.59
CA ARG A 261 3.24 11.94 15.44
C ARG A 261 1.92 11.75 16.20
N ARG A 262 1.88 12.12 17.49
CA ARG A 262 0.66 12.03 18.30
C ARG A 262 -0.49 12.84 17.71
N PHE A 263 -0.22 14.07 17.29
CA PHE A 263 -1.22 14.93 16.64
C PHE A 263 -1.77 14.30 15.35
N ALA A 264 -0.89 13.69 14.53
CA ALA A 264 -1.30 12.98 13.33
C ALA A 264 -2.17 11.76 13.66
N GLU A 265 -1.79 10.96 14.66
CA GLU A 265 -2.55 9.78 15.13
C GLU A 265 -3.95 10.16 15.65
N GLU A 266 -4.10 11.33 16.29
CA GLU A 266 -5.38 11.82 16.80
C GLU A 266 -6.30 12.39 15.72
N THR A 267 -5.75 12.84 14.59
CA THR A 267 -6.49 13.66 13.60
C THR A 267 -6.55 13.08 12.19
N LEU A 268 -5.73 12.09 11.88
CA LEU A 268 -5.69 11.40 10.60
C LEU A 268 -6.02 9.92 10.79
N PRO A 269 -6.60 9.27 9.76
CA PRO A 269 -6.66 7.81 9.72
C PRO A 269 -5.25 7.21 9.84
N ALA A 270 -5.13 6.06 10.52
CA ALA A 270 -3.84 5.42 10.79
C ALA A 270 -2.94 5.21 9.55
N TYR A 271 -3.53 4.93 8.38
CA TYR A 271 -2.79 4.74 7.13
C TYR A 271 -2.26 6.04 6.50
N MET A 272 -2.71 7.22 6.95
CA MET A 272 -2.23 8.53 6.52
C MET A 272 -1.17 9.10 7.47
N VAL A 273 -0.94 8.48 8.63
CA VAL A 273 0.07 8.94 9.58
C VAL A 273 1.48 8.73 8.99
N PRO A 274 2.31 9.79 8.89
CA PRO A 274 3.67 9.66 8.38
C PRO A 274 4.53 8.70 9.21
N SER A 275 5.29 7.86 8.53
CA SER A 275 6.25 6.94 9.16
C SER A 275 7.42 7.70 9.78
N ALA A 276 7.79 8.85 9.22
CA ALA A 276 8.84 9.71 9.76
C ALA A 276 8.51 11.20 9.61
N PHE A 277 9.04 11.99 10.54
CA PHE A 277 9.04 13.45 10.50
C PHE A 277 10.49 13.94 10.47
N VAL A 278 10.86 14.72 9.46
CA VAL A 278 12.22 15.25 9.28
C VAL A 278 12.18 16.76 9.49
N VAL A 279 12.87 17.23 10.52
CA VAL A 279 12.95 18.67 10.83
C VAL A 279 14.03 19.31 9.95
N LEU A 280 13.69 20.39 9.27
CA LEU A 280 14.57 21.18 8.42
C LEU A 280 14.54 22.65 8.85
N ASP A 281 15.64 23.38 8.59
CA ASP A 281 15.68 24.84 8.74
C ASP A 281 14.81 25.54 7.68
N ALA A 282 14.77 24.99 6.47
CA ALA A 282 13.95 25.47 5.37
C ALA A 282 13.67 24.33 4.36
N LEU A 283 12.55 24.40 3.66
CA LEU A 283 12.29 23.50 2.54
C LEU A 283 13.18 23.88 1.35
N PRO A 284 13.90 22.92 0.73
CA PRO A 284 14.71 23.20 -0.44
C PRO A 284 13.80 23.60 -1.61
N LEU A 285 14.17 24.66 -2.33
CA LEU A 285 13.44 25.15 -3.50
C LEU A 285 14.28 25.00 -4.76
N ASN A 286 13.63 24.67 -5.88
CA ASN A 286 14.25 24.68 -7.20
C ASN A 286 14.35 26.11 -7.75
N HIS A 287 14.99 26.26 -8.92
CA HIS A 287 15.16 27.55 -9.62
C HIS A 287 13.84 28.30 -9.90
N ASN A 288 12.70 27.63 -9.88
CA ASN A 288 11.36 28.20 -10.10
C ASN A 288 10.63 28.52 -8.78
N GLY A 289 11.30 28.40 -7.63
CA GLY A 289 10.72 28.65 -6.30
C GLY A 289 9.74 27.57 -5.82
N LYS A 290 9.67 26.41 -6.48
CA LYS A 290 8.88 25.26 -6.03
C LYS A 290 9.74 24.33 -5.17
N ILE A 291 9.13 23.57 -4.27
CA ILE A 291 9.85 22.58 -3.44
C ILE A 291 10.62 21.61 -4.34
N ASP A 292 11.93 21.51 -4.12
CA ASP A 292 12.78 20.53 -4.77
C ASP A 292 12.73 19.21 -3.99
N ARG A 293 11.77 18.37 -4.37
CA ARG A 293 11.56 17.06 -3.73
C ARG A 293 12.79 16.14 -3.82
N ARG A 294 13.67 16.34 -4.81
CA ARG A 294 14.89 15.53 -4.97
C ARG A 294 16.00 15.94 -4.00
N ALA A 295 15.96 17.18 -3.51
CA ALA A 295 16.92 17.70 -2.56
C ALA A 295 16.54 17.40 -1.10
N LEU A 296 15.37 16.78 -0.85
CA LEU A 296 14.93 16.43 0.48
C LEU A 296 15.72 15.22 1.03
N PRO A 297 16.36 15.34 2.21
CA PRO A 297 17.21 14.31 2.76
C PRO A 297 16.42 13.06 3.14
N ALA A 298 17.07 11.89 3.13
CA ALA A 298 16.45 10.70 3.71
C ALA A 298 16.24 10.92 5.22
N PRO A 299 15.13 10.44 5.81
CA PRO A 299 14.98 10.41 7.26
C PRO A 299 16.11 9.57 7.87
N ALA A 300 16.66 10.03 8.98
CA ALA A 300 17.50 9.20 9.83
C ALA A 300 16.58 8.15 10.49
N TRP A 301 16.39 7.02 9.82
CA TRP A 301 15.90 5.81 10.48
C TRP A 301 16.85 5.53 11.65
N GLN A 302 16.34 5.08 12.79
CA GLN A 302 17.21 4.80 13.93
C GLN A 302 18.27 3.78 13.50
N GLU A 303 19.48 4.27 13.24
CA GLU A 303 20.66 3.45 13.01
C GLU A 303 20.85 2.56 14.23
N PRO A 304 21.25 1.29 14.03
CA PRO A 304 21.61 0.41 15.12
C PRO A 304 22.57 1.03 16.12
N THR A 305 22.05 1.51 17.25
CA THR A 305 22.92 2.00 18.32
C THR A 305 23.70 0.81 18.86
N THR A 306 25.03 0.97 18.95
CA THR A 306 25.99 -0.04 19.42
C THR A 306 25.80 -0.46 20.89
N ALA A 307 24.86 0.16 21.61
CA ALA A 307 24.48 -0.16 22.99
C ALA A 307 23.11 -0.85 23.08
N ARG A 308 22.71 -1.62 22.05
CA ARG A 308 21.48 -2.42 22.08
C ARG A 308 21.62 -3.57 23.06
N GLN A 309 20.59 -3.72 23.89
CA GLN A 309 20.42 -4.93 24.68
C GLN A 309 20.04 -6.05 23.71
N GLU A 310 20.89 -7.07 23.66
CA GLU A 310 20.69 -8.27 22.84
C GLU A 310 19.51 -9.10 23.39
N PRO A 311 18.82 -9.88 22.56
CA PRO A 311 17.88 -10.90 23.02
C PRO A 311 18.46 -11.79 24.12
N HIS A 312 17.63 -12.18 25.08
CA HIS A 312 18.00 -12.98 26.24
C HIS A 312 17.08 -14.21 26.46
N THR A 313 15.87 -14.23 25.90
CA THR A 313 14.99 -15.41 25.89
C THR A 313 14.91 -16.06 24.50
N GLU A 314 14.51 -17.34 24.44
CA GLU A 314 14.30 -18.04 23.16
C GLU A 314 13.24 -17.35 22.29
N ALA A 315 12.19 -16.77 22.90
CA ALA A 315 11.17 -16.03 22.17
C ALA A 315 11.69 -14.69 21.65
N GLU A 316 12.51 -13.97 22.43
CA GLU A 316 13.16 -12.74 21.98
C GLU A 316 14.12 -13.03 20.81
N GLU A 317 14.90 -14.11 20.89
CA GLU A 317 15.82 -14.53 19.83
C GLU A 317 15.05 -14.85 18.54
N LEU A 318 13.96 -15.61 18.63
CA LEU A 318 13.09 -15.93 17.50
C LEU A 318 12.50 -14.67 16.85
N VAL A 319 11.93 -13.78 17.65
CA VAL A 319 11.31 -12.54 17.16
C VAL A 319 12.35 -11.63 16.51
N ALA A 320 13.52 -11.47 17.14
CA ALA A 320 14.61 -10.65 16.63
C ALA A 320 15.17 -11.21 15.30
N GLU A 321 15.34 -12.53 15.18
CA GLU A 321 15.79 -13.18 13.94
C GLU A 321 14.79 -12.93 12.80
N ILE A 322 13.50 -13.16 13.06
CA ILE A 322 12.44 -12.93 12.07
C ILE A 322 12.41 -11.46 11.64
N TRP A 323 12.52 -10.52 12.56
CA TRP A 323 12.54 -9.09 12.21
C TRP A 323 13.79 -8.71 11.43
N THR A 324 14.95 -9.26 11.78
CA THR A 324 16.23 -9.02 11.10
C THR A 324 16.12 -9.43 9.63
N GLU A 325 15.56 -10.62 9.36
CA GLU A 325 15.31 -11.08 8.00
C GLU A 325 14.26 -10.24 7.24
N VAL A 326 13.15 -9.91 7.90
CA VAL A 326 12.03 -9.19 7.26
C VAL A 326 12.36 -7.74 6.97
N LEU A 327 13.09 -7.07 7.87
CA LEU A 327 13.52 -5.68 7.73
C LEU A 327 14.83 -5.53 6.94
N GLY A 328 15.55 -6.63 6.69
CA GLY A 328 16.84 -6.62 6.00
C GLY A 328 17.91 -5.86 6.78
N LEU A 329 17.90 -5.98 8.11
CA LEU A 329 18.86 -5.35 9.01
C LEU A 329 19.89 -6.37 9.47
N ASP A 330 21.07 -5.91 9.93
CA ASP A 330 22.11 -6.83 10.45
C ASP A 330 21.84 -7.24 11.90
N ARG A 331 21.26 -6.35 12.70
CA ARG A 331 20.96 -6.57 14.14
C ARG A 331 19.78 -5.75 14.61
N ILE A 332 19.00 -6.34 15.53
CA ILE A 332 17.87 -5.72 16.22
C ILE A 332 18.00 -5.99 17.73
N GLY A 333 17.81 -4.96 18.53
CA GLY A 333 17.80 -5.03 19.99
C GLY A 333 16.38 -5.18 20.54
N VAL A 334 16.29 -5.64 21.79
CA VAL A 334 14.98 -6.00 22.40
C VAL A 334 14.01 -4.82 22.53
N HIS A 335 14.53 -3.59 22.64
CA HIS A 335 13.76 -2.35 22.78
C HIS A 335 13.55 -1.59 21.47
N ASP A 336 14.05 -2.11 20.35
CA ASP A 336 13.84 -1.43 19.06
C ASP A 336 12.36 -1.48 18.67
N ASP A 337 11.83 -0.34 18.23
CA ASP A 337 10.47 -0.25 17.74
C ASP A 337 10.39 -0.66 16.26
N PHE A 338 9.51 -1.60 15.94
CA PHE A 338 9.30 -2.15 14.60
C PHE A 338 9.11 -1.06 13.56
N PHE A 339 8.24 -0.10 13.85
CA PHE A 339 7.84 0.95 12.91
C PHE A 339 8.91 2.03 12.82
N ALA A 340 9.65 2.29 13.91
CA ALA A 340 10.81 3.19 13.90
C ALA A 340 11.97 2.63 13.07
N LEU A 341 12.15 1.31 13.05
CA LEU A 341 13.08 0.60 12.18
C LEU A 341 12.61 0.52 10.72
N GLY A 342 11.41 1.04 10.41
CA GLY A 342 10.85 1.05 9.08
C GLY A 342 9.86 -0.07 8.78
N GLY A 343 9.53 -0.88 9.78
CA GLY A 343 8.44 -1.84 9.71
C GLY A 343 7.12 -1.18 9.33
N ASN A 344 6.26 -1.97 8.71
CA ASN A 344 4.98 -1.49 8.21
C ASN A 344 3.92 -2.60 8.23
N SER A 345 2.67 -2.30 7.86
CA SER A 345 1.58 -3.28 7.95
C SER A 345 1.80 -4.54 7.09
N LEU A 346 2.40 -4.42 5.91
CA LEU A 346 2.74 -5.58 5.07
C LEU A 346 3.89 -6.41 5.67
N LEU A 347 4.90 -5.73 6.22
CA LEU A 347 6.01 -6.39 6.91
C LEU A 347 5.54 -7.06 8.22
N ALA A 348 4.62 -6.44 8.95
CA ALA A 348 4.01 -7.01 10.16
C ALA A 348 3.27 -8.32 9.83
N ILE A 349 2.55 -8.38 8.71
CA ILE A 349 1.91 -9.62 8.22
C ILE A 349 2.97 -10.70 8.01
N ARG A 350 4.07 -10.36 7.34
CA ARG A 350 5.17 -11.30 7.09
C ARG A 350 5.81 -11.80 8.39
N VAL A 351 6.06 -10.90 9.34
CA VAL A 351 6.57 -11.23 10.69
C VAL A 351 5.63 -12.22 11.36
N VAL A 352 4.35 -11.88 11.49
CA VAL A 352 3.38 -12.73 12.22
C VAL A 352 3.21 -14.07 11.53
N SER A 353 3.12 -14.10 10.20
CA SER A 353 3.05 -15.35 9.42
C SER A 353 4.24 -16.26 9.70
N ARG A 354 5.45 -15.70 9.81
CA ARG A 354 6.66 -16.48 10.12
C ARG A 354 6.71 -16.95 11.57
N ILE A 355 6.30 -16.12 12.53
CA ILE A 355 6.22 -16.54 13.93
C ILE A 355 5.21 -17.68 14.06
N ARG A 356 4.00 -17.53 13.51
CA ARG A 356 2.97 -18.58 13.49
C ARG A 356 3.50 -19.91 12.95
N ALA A 357 4.26 -19.87 11.85
CA ALA A 357 4.87 -21.05 11.27
C ALA A 357 5.97 -21.68 12.14
N ALA A 358 6.68 -20.87 12.93
CA ALA A 358 7.76 -21.34 13.80
C ALA A 358 7.24 -21.96 15.12
N VAL A 359 6.17 -21.40 15.69
CA VAL A 359 5.64 -21.82 17.01
C VAL A 359 4.32 -22.61 16.96
N ASP A 360 3.78 -22.84 15.76
CA ASP A 360 2.50 -23.52 15.51
C ASP A 360 1.31 -22.95 16.31
N LEU A 361 1.30 -21.63 16.51
CA LEU A 361 0.30 -20.94 17.32
C LEU A 361 -0.39 -19.83 16.55
N GLN A 362 -1.68 -19.61 16.82
CA GLN A 362 -2.43 -18.48 16.28
C GLN A 362 -2.10 -17.19 17.05
N ILE A 363 -1.29 -16.32 16.44
CA ILE A 363 -0.92 -15.02 17.01
C ILE A 363 -1.68 -13.93 16.27
N PRO A 364 -2.46 -13.05 16.92
CA PRO A 364 -3.21 -12.03 16.22
C PRO A 364 -2.26 -10.97 15.63
N VAL A 365 -2.54 -10.46 14.43
CA VAL A 365 -1.59 -9.58 13.73
C VAL A 365 -1.48 -8.20 14.40
N ASP A 366 -2.51 -7.77 15.12
CA ASP A 366 -2.44 -6.58 15.97
C ASP A 366 -1.39 -6.71 17.09
N ALA A 367 -0.86 -7.91 17.37
CA ALA A 367 0.22 -8.11 18.32
C ALA A 367 1.45 -7.24 18.00
N VAL A 368 1.85 -7.11 16.73
CA VAL A 368 2.98 -6.25 16.34
C VAL A 368 2.66 -4.77 16.53
N PHE A 369 1.39 -4.37 16.36
CA PHE A 369 0.97 -2.98 16.53
C PHE A 369 0.80 -2.59 18.01
N THR A 370 0.31 -3.52 18.83
CA THR A 370 0.09 -3.32 20.26
C THR A 370 1.38 -3.52 21.06
N ASN A 371 2.29 -4.36 20.57
CA ASN A 371 3.60 -4.67 21.15
C ASN A 371 4.69 -4.41 20.12
N PRO A 372 5.04 -3.14 19.87
CA PRO A 372 5.90 -2.76 18.76
C PRO A 372 7.39 -2.97 19.03
N THR A 373 7.79 -3.59 20.13
CA THR A 373 9.19 -3.92 20.43
C THR A 373 9.38 -5.43 20.49
N VAL A 374 10.61 -5.90 20.26
CA VAL A 374 10.95 -7.34 20.32
C VAL A 374 10.60 -7.93 21.69
N GLU A 375 11.00 -7.28 22.79
CA GLU A 375 10.68 -7.71 24.17
C GLU A 375 9.18 -7.91 24.35
N ARG A 376 8.39 -6.87 24.03
CA ARG A 376 6.94 -6.91 24.25
C ARG A 376 6.22 -7.90 23.35
N LEU A 377 6.70 -8.09 22.12
CA LEU A 377 6.13 -9.06 21.19
C LEU A 377 6.50 -10.49 21.62
N ALA A 378 7.73 -10.72 22.08
CA ALA A 378 8.17 -11.99 22.63
C ALA A 378 7.36 -12.36 23.88
N ASP A 379 7.18 -11.43 24.82
CA ASP A 379 6.32 -11.61 26.01
C ASP A 379 4.89 -12.03 25.61
N ALA A 380 4.33 -11.38 24.59
CA ALA A 380 3.00 -11.70 24.09
C ALA A 380 2.94 -13.10 23.45
N VAL A 381 3.99 -13.51 22.75
CA VAL A 381 4.12 -14.86 22.16
C VAL A 381 4.23 -15.91 23.26
N GLU A 382 5.09 -15.69 24.26
CA GLU A 382 5.28 -16.60 25.40
C GLU A 382 3.98 -16.77 26.19
N ALA A 383 3.26 -15.67 26.46
CA ALA A 383 1.98 -15.72 27.17
C ALA A 383 0.93 -16.56 26.43
N LEU A 384 0.88 -16.46 25.10
CA LEU A 384 -0.03 -17.28 24.27
C LEU A 384 0.39 -18.76 24.25
N LEU A 385 1.70 -19.04 24.20
CA LEU A 385 2.22 -20.41 24.26
C LEU A 385 1.87 -21.10 25.58
N ILE A 386 2.02 -20.39 26.70
CA ILE A 386 1.65 -20.93 28.02
C ILE A 386 0.15 -21.23 28.07
N ALA A 387 -0.69 -20.33 27.57
CA ALA A 387 -2.15 -20.53 27.55
C ALA A 387 -2.58 -21.74 26.72
N ASP A 388 -1.97 -21.96 25.55
CA ASP A 388 -2.26 -23.12 24.69
C ASP A 388 -1.86 -24.46 25.35
N ILE A 389 -0.71 -24.49 26.03
CA ILE A 389 -0.28 -25.67 26.79
C ILE A 389 -1.25 -25.96 27.95
N GLU A 390 -1.74 -24.94 28.64
CA GLU A 390 -2.75 -25.09 29.71
C GLU A 390 -4.09 -25.62 29.18
N GLU A 391 -4.55 -25.15 28.01
CA GLU A 391 -5.78 -25.66 27.38
C GLU A 391 -5.65 -27.11 26.89
N GLN A 392 -4.47 -27.52 26.41
CA GLN A 392 -4.23 -28.90 25.96
C GLN A 392 -4.05 -29.90 27.11
N THR A 393 -3.73 -29.42 28.32
CA THR A 393 -3.51 -30.25 29.52
C THR A 393 -4.71 -30.30 30.46
N SER A 394 -5.75 -29.48 30.23
CA SER A 394 -7.06 -29.54 30.88
C SER A 394 -8.06 -30.42 30.11
#